data_AF-X1TI13-F1
#
_entry.id   AF-X1TI13-F1
#
_cell.length_a   1.000
_cell.length_b   1.000
_cell.length_c   1.000
_cell.angle_alpha   90.00
_cell.angle_beta   90.00
_cell.angle_gamma   90.00
#
_symmetry.space_group_name_H-M   'P 1'
#
loop_
_entity.id
_entity.type
_entity.pdbx_description
1 polymer ?
#
loop_
_entity_poly.entity_id
_entity_poly.type
_entity_poly.pdbx_seq_one_letter_code
_entity_poly.pdbx_strand_id
1 'polypeptide(L)'
;SSHVTAAARVKMWQLMTKAGRGNVYYCDTDSLFVNQAGYNNLKPELDKSKLGKLKLVDVTDDLRLFGCKSYIFGSLKRHKGRKKDAVKIDKDTFRQSQWSTLKSLIQDRNLVDYKVKDIVKHFTGIYDKGNVDKDGNVRPLVL
;
A
#
# COMPACT_ATOMS: atom_id res chain seq x y z
N SER A 1 21.06 -6.79 -4.51
CA SER A 1 19.63 -6.42 -4.40
C SER A 1 19.16 -6.30 -2.95
N SER A 2 19.46 -7.27 -2.07
CA SER A 2 19.12 -7.25 -0.62
C SER A 2 19.60 -6.00 0.14
N HIS A 3 20.85 -5.57 -0.08
CA HIS A 3 21.43 -4.41 0.62
C HIS A 3 20.70 -3.09 0.35
N VAL A 4 20.26 -2.86 -0.89
CA VAL A 4 19.50 -1.65 -1.25
C VAL A 4 18.14 -1.63 -0.55
N THR A 5 17.45 -2.78 -0.53
CA THR A 5 16.16 -2.89 0.15
C THR A 5 16.30 -2.72 1.67
N ALA A 6 17.36 -3.26 2.27
CA ALA A 6 17.65 -3.08 3.68
C ALA A 6 17.93 -1.61 4.02
N ALA A 7 18.76 -0.93 3.22
CA ALA A 7 19.06 0.49 3.38
C ALA A 7 17.80 1.36 3.28
N ALA A 8 16.92 1.07 2.30
CA ALA A 8 15.64 1.77 2.17
C ALA A 8 14.75 1.59 3.40
N ARG A 9 14.63 0.37 3.95
CA ARG A 9 13.86 0.12 5.18
C ARG A 9 14.43 0.86 6.38
N VAL A 10 15.75 0.87 6.55
CA VAL A 10 16.42 1.62 7.62
C VAL A 10 16.14 3.12 7.48
N LYS A 11 16.20 3.67 6.26
CA LYS A 11 15.85 5.07 6.00
C LYS A 11 14.40 5.38 6.38
N MET A 12 13.44 4.52 6.00
CA MET A 12 12.04 4.71 6.39
C MET A 12 11.85 4.64 7.91
N TRP A 13 12.54 3.72 8.59
CA TRP A 13 12.51 3.64 10.05
C TRP A 13 13.05 4.92 10.72
N GLN A 14 14.14 5.47 10.21
CA GLN A 14 14.70 6.74 10.69
C GLN A 14 13.71 7.90 10.49
N LEU A 15 13.03 7.97 9.34
CA LEU A 15 12.00 8.97 9.07
C LEU A 15 10.79 8.82 10.00
N MET A 16 10.32 7.59 10.25
CA MET A 16 9.24 7.32 11.20
C MET A 16 9.62 7.72 12.62
N THR A 17 10.87 7.47 13.02
CA THR A 17 11.40 7.88 14.33
C THR A 17 11.47 9.41 14.43
N LYS A 18 11.96 10.08 13.38
CA LYS A 18 12.04 11.54 13.30
C LYS A 18 10.67 12.21 13.35
N ALA A 19 9.68 11.67 12.65
CA ALA A 19 8.29 12.13 12.71
C ALA A 19 7.69 12.01 14.13
N GLY A 20 8.24 11.10 14.93
CA GLY A 20 7.64 10.61 16.16
C GLY A 20 6.67 9.48 15.84
N ARG A 21 6.88 8.28 16.40
CA ARG A 21 6.13 7.07 16.01
C ARG A 21 4.62 7.23 16.15
N GLY A 22 4.14 7.93 17.18
CA GLY A 22 2.70 8.18 17.39
C GLY A 22 2.07 9.14 16.36
N ASN A 23 2.89 9.83 15.57
CA ASN A 23 2.42 10.73 14.50
C ASN A 23 2.38 10.04 13.13
N VAL A 24 2.77 8.78 13.03
CA VAL A 24 2.80 8.01 11.77
C VAL A 24 1.62 7.06 11.73
N TYR A 25 0.71 7.29 10.78
CA TYR A 25 -0.47 6.46 10.60
C TYR A 25 -0.22 5.26 9.68
N TYR A 26 0.63 5.43 8.67
CA TYR A 26 0.89 4.39 7.68
C TYR A 26 2.25 4.56 7.01
N CYS A 27 2.84 3.45 6.56
CA CYS A 27 4.06 3.41 5.77
C CYS A 27 3.91 2.37 4.64
N ASP A 28 4.29 2.74 3.42
CA ASP A 28 4.38 1.81 2.29
C ASP A 28 5.59 2.11 1.44
N THR A 29 6.54 1.17 1.44
CA THR A 29 7.79 1.14 0.68
C THR A 29 8.69 2.37 0.88
N ASP A 30 8.27 3.53 0.40
CA ASP A 30 8.99 4.81 0.33
C ASP A 30 8.09 6.01 0.68
N SER A 31 6.91 5.77 1.26
CA SER A 31 5.93 6.80 1.62
C SER A 31 5.44 6.67 3.07
N LEU A 32 5.04 7.81 3.66
CA LEU A 32 4.47 7.90 5.00
C LEU A 32 3.18 8.74 4.98
N PHE A 33 2.17 8.31 5.74
CA PHE A 33 1.08 9.19 6.16
C PHE A 33 1.32 9.62 7.59
N VAL A 34 1.33 10.92 7.83
CA VAL A 34 1.60 11.53 9.12
C VAL A 34 0.59 12.61 9.42
N ASN A 35 0.39 12.90 10.71
CA ASN A 35 -0.36 14.08 11.14
C ASN A 35 0.47 15.36 10.99
N GLN A 36 -0.12 16.50 11.35
CA GLN A 36 0.53 17.81 11.27
C GLN A 36 1.82 17.90 12.12
N ALA A 37 1.86 17.29 13.30
CA ALA A 37 3.05 17.27 14.16
C ALA A 37 4.19 16.46 13.51
N GLY A 38 3.88 15.28 12.97
CA GLY A 38 4.83 14.46 12.23
C GLY A 38 5.35 15.15 10.98
N TYR A 39 4.48 15.85 10.24
CA TYR A 39 4.88 16.68 9.11
C TYR A 39 5.86 17.78 9.53
N ASN A 40 5.56 18.50 10.61
CA ASN A 40 6.44 19.56 11.12
C ASN A 40 7.83 19.03 11.48
N ASN A 41 7.89 17.86 12.13
CA ASN A 41 9.15 17.20 12.47
C ASN A 41 9.94 16.74 11.22
N LEU A 42 9.23 16.41 10.14
CA LEU A 42 9.82 15.98 8.87
C LEU A 42 10.18 17.14 7.92
N LYS A 43 9.82 18.39 8.22
CA LYS A 43 10.16 19.56 7.36
C LYS A 43 11.62 19.60 6.89
N PRO A 44 12.64 19.30 7.71
CA PRO A 44 14.04 19.30 7.25
C PRO A 44 14.39 18.18 6.24
N GLU A 45 13.52 17.17 6.11
CA GLU A 45 13.64 16.10 5.12
C GLU A 45 12.82 16.35 3.85
N LEU A 46 12.07 17.46 3.78
CA LEU A 46 11.27 17.79 2.60
C LEU A 46 12.08 18.56 1.57
N ASP A 47 12.11 18.03 0.35
CA ASP A 47 12.62 18.72 -0.83
C ASP A 47 11.99 18.08 -2.07
N LYS A 48 11.51 18.90 -3.03
CA LYS A 48 10.77 18.40 -4.19
C LYS A 48 11.66 17.80 -5.27
N SER A 49 12.96 18.13 -5.29
CA SER A 49 13.87 17.77 -6.39
C SER A 49 15.14 17.07 -5.91
N LYS A 50 15.53 17.20 -4.64
CA LYS A 50 16.73 16.52 -4.13
C LYS A 50 16.52 15.01 -3.98
N LEU A 51 17.47 14.25 -4.50
CA LEU A 51 17.50 12.80 -4.39
C LEU A 51 17.51 12.37 -2.90
N GLY A 52 16.68 11.39 -2.56
CA GLY A 52 16.59 10.83 -1.21
C GLY A 52 15.85 11.69 -0.18
N LYS A 53 15.32 12.85 -0.58
CA LYS A 53 14.42 13.67 0.24
C LYS A 53 12.96 13.33 -0.03
N LEU A 54 12.11 13.67 0.93
CA LEU A 54 10.68 13.45 0.87
C LEU A 54 10.01 14.58 0.09
N LYS A 55 9.02 14.22 -0.74
CA LYS A 55 8.11 15.17 -1.37
C LYS A 55 6.77 15.12 -0.66
N LEU A 56 6.19 16.28 -0.33
CA LEU A 56 4.78 16.35 0.05
C LEU A 56 3.92 16.04 -1.18
N VAL A 57 3.22 14.91 -1.14
CA VAL A 57 2.36 14.45 -2.24
C VAL A 57 0.98 15.09 -2.16
N ASP A 58 0.34 15.02 -0.98
CA ASP A 58 -1.02 15.50 -0.77
C ASP A 58 -1.33 15.68 0.73
N VAL A 59 -2.45 16.34 1.05
CA VAL A 59 -2.95 16.58 2.42
C VAL A 59 -4.46 16.30 2.46
N THR A 60 -4.94 15.71 3.54
CA THR A 60 -6.38 15.45 3.73
C THR A 60 -6.75 15.43 5.20
N ASP A 61 -8.03 15.71 5.48
CA ASP A 61 -8.64 15.58 6.80
C ASP A 61 -9.37 14.22 6.99
N ASP A 62 -9.52 13.39 5.94
CA ASP A 62 -10.12 12.05 6.01
C ASP A 62 -9.11 10.98 5.57
N LEU A 63 -8.62 10.18 6.52
CA LEU A 63 -7.82 9.00 6.27
C LEU A 63 -8.47 7.78 6.93
N ARG A 64 -8.83 6.78 6.11
CA ARG A 64 -9.32 5.48 6.57
C ARG A 64 -8.40 4.37 6.11
N LEU A 65 -7.82 3.65 7.06
CA LEU A 65 -6.91 2.54 6.81
C LEU A 65 -7.65 1.22 7.03
N PHE A 66 -7.69 0.37 6.00
CA PHE A 66 -8.28 -0.97 6.08
C PHE A 66 -7.22 -2.07 6.09
N GLY A 67 -5.95 -1.70 5.97
CA GLY A 67 -4.81 -2.61 5.94
C GLY A 67 -3.77 -2.24 4.89
N CYS A 68 -2.79 -3.11 4.67
CA CYS A 68 -1.73 -2.84 3.69
C CYS A 68 -2.32 -2.56 2.30
N LYS A 69 -1.93 -1.43 1.70
CA LYS A 69 -2.32 -1.00 0.34
C LYS A 69 -3.84 -0.89 0.14
N SER A 70 -4.59 -0.75 1.23
CA SER A 70 -6.04 -0.62 1.20
C SER A 70 -6.47 0.51 2.14
N TYR A 71 -6.75 1.68 1.56
CA TYR A 71 -7.07 2.88 2.31
C TYR A 71 -7.89 3.87 1.47
N ILE A 72 -8.55 4.80 2.15
CA ILE A 72 -9.12 6.02 1.58
C ILE A 72 -8.32 7.20 2.13
N PHE A 73 -7.87 8.08 1.24
CA PHE A 73 -7.18 9.32 1.54
C PHE A 73 -7.93 10.45 0.84
N GLY A 74 -8.82 11.14 1.56
CA GLY A 74 -9.79 12.05 0.97
C GLY A 74 -10.64 11.37 -0.12
N SER A 75 -10.54 11.86 -1.35
CA SER A 75 -11.23 11.27 -2.52
C SER A 75 -10.49 10.07 -3.13
N LEU A 76 -9.21 9.88 -2.79
CA LEU A 76 -8.39 8.80 -3.34
C LEU A 76 -8.73 7.47 -2.65
N LYS A 77 -9.17 6.50 -3.45
CA LYS A 77 -9.40 5.12 -2.99
C LYS A 77 -8.30 4.20 -3.50
N ARG A 78 -7.61 3.52 -2.60
CA ARG A 78 -6.64 2.48 -2.92
C ARG A 78 -7.14 1.14 -2.39
N HIS A 79 -7.06 0.12 -3.25
CA HIS A 79 -7.48 -1.23 -2.91
C HIS A 79 -6.36 -2.21 -3.26
N LYS A 80 -6.01 -3.07 -2.30
CA LYS A 80 -4.99 -4.08 -2.50
C LYS A 80 -5.53 -5.20 -3.38
N GLY A 81 -4.78 -5.56 -4.42
CA GLY A 81 -5.00 -6.80 -5.17
C GLY A 81 -6.26 -6.85 -6.04
N ARG A 82 -7.02 -5.75 -6.13
CA ARG A 82 -8.16 -5.62 -7.04
C ARG A 82 -8.09 -4.34 -7.86
N LYS A 83 -8.68 -4.39 -9.05
CA LYS A 83 -8.82 -3.22 -9.91
C LYS A 83 -9.86 -2.25 -9.36
N LYS A 84 -9.82 -0.99 -9.83
CA LYS A 84 -10.77 0.06 -9.45
C LYS A 84 -12.19 -0.23 -9.95
N ASP A 85 -12.30 -0.91 -11.08
CA ASP A 85 -13.53 -1.33 -11.76
C ASP A 85 -13.98 -2.76 -11.38
N ALA A 86 -13.35 -3.38 -10.39
CA ALA A 86 -13.76 -4.70 -9.92
C ALA A 86 -15.19 -4.65 -9.34
N VAL A 87 -16.05 -5.56 -9.78
CA VAL A 87 -17.45 -5.64 -9.35
C VAL A 87 -17.54 -6.53 -8.12
N LYS A 88 -18.11 -6.00 -7.03
CA LYS A 88 -18.39 -6.80 -5.83
C LYS A 88 -19.54 -7.76 -6.14
N ILE A 89 -19.31 -9.06 -6.00
CA ILE A 89 -20.30 -10.11 -6.25
C ILE A 89 -20.74 -10.83 -4.97
N ASP A 90 -19.97 -10.71 -3.89
CA ASP A 90 -20.32 -11.17 -2.54
C ASP A 90 -19.54 -10.36 -1.47
N LYS A 91 -19.77 -10.60 -0.18
CA LYS A 91 -19.19 -9.89 0.98
C LYS A 91 -17.70 -9.62 0.82
N ASP A 92 -16.92 -10.63 0.46
CA ASP A 92 -15.46 -10.58 0.31
C ASP A 92 -15.01 -11.02 -1.09
N THR A 93 -15.93 -11.05 -2.06
CA THR A 93 -15.68 -11.63 -3.38
C THR A 93 -15.91 -10.61 -4.48
N PHE A 94 -14.92 -10.46 -5.36
CA PHE A 94 -14.91 -9.48 -6.44
C PHE A 94 -14.60 -10.15 -7.77
N ARG A 95 -15.35 -9.79 -8.81
CA ARG A 95 -15.08 -10.17 -10.19
C ARG A 95 -14.32 -9.04 -10.89
N GLN A 96 -13.26 -9.38 -11.62
CA GLN A 96 -12.51 -8.41 -12.41
C GLN A 96 -11.90 -9.03 -13.67
N SER A 97 -11.65 -8.18 -14.66
CA SER A 97 -10.96 -8.58 -15.87
C SER A 97 -9.47 -8.85 -15.62
N GLN A 98 -8.94 -9.90 -16.21
CA GLN A 98 -7.53 -10.25 -16.23
C GLN A 98 -7.03 -10.34 -17.67
N TRP A 99 -5.92 -9.65 -17.86
CA TRP A 99 -5.17 -9.55 -19.11
C TRP A 99 -4.27 -10.77 -19.21
N SER A 100 -4.35 -11.51 -20.32
CA SER A 100 -3.50 -12.68 -20.54
C SER A 100 -2.03 -12.26 -20.56
N THR A 101 -1.18 -12.97 -19.82
CA THR A 101 0.27 -12.78 -19.83
C THR A 101 0.88 -13.58 -20.99
N LEU A 102 2.07 -13.21 -21.45
CA LEU A 102 2.79 -13.98 -22.48
C LEU A 102 2.93 -15.46 -22.08
N LYS A 103 3.24 -15.74 -20.81
CA LYS A 103 3.29 -17.11 -20.28
C LYS A 103 1.97 -17.85 -20.47
N SER A 104 0.84 -17.21 -20.17
CA SER A 104 -0.49 -17.81 -20.38
C SER A 104 -0.78 -18.06 -21.84
N LEU A 105 -0.43 -17.13 -22.74
CA LEU A 105 -0.64 -17.29 -24.18
C LEU A 105 0.21 -18.44 -24.76
N ILE A 106 1.45 -18.60 -24.29
CA ILE A 106 2.31 -19.74 -24.64
C ILE A 106 1.69 -21.06 -24.16
N GLN A 107 1.24 -21.12 -22.90
CA GLN A 107 0.60 -22.31 -22.34
C GLN A 107 -0.67 -22.69 -23.11
N ASP A 108 -1.48 -21.69 -23.48
CA ASP A 108 -2.73 -21.86 -24.23
C ASP A 108 -2.46 -22.12 -25.74
N ARG A 109 -1.19 -22.17 -26.17
CA ARG A 109 -0.73 -22.31 -27.59
C ARG A 109 -1.39 -21.34 -28.56
N ASN A 110 -1.80 -20.18 -28.07
CA ASN A 110 -2.45 -19.15 -28.86
C ASN A 110 -1.78 -17.81 -28.58
N LEU A 111 -0.79 -17.48 -29.41
CA LEU A 111 -0.02 -16.23 -29.34
C LEU A 111 -0.65 -15.10 -30.18
N VAL A 112 -1.66 -15.43 -30.98
CA VAL A 112 -2.24 -14.51 -31.97
C VAL A 112 -3.49 -13.85 -31.42
N ASP A 113 -4.32 -14.59 -30.67
CA ASP A 113 -5.53 -14.05 -30.06
C ASP A 113 -5.28 -13.56 -28.64
N TYR A 114 -5.53 -12.26 -28.41
CA TYR A 114 -5.49 -11.68 -27.09
C TYR A 114 -6.84 -11.79 -26.38
N LYS A 115 -6.95 -12.66 -25.36
CA LYS A 115 -8.19 -12.84 -24.59
C LYS A 115 -8.10 -12.15 -23.22
N VAL A 116 -9.11 -11.36 -22.90
CA VAL A 116 -9.38 -10.86 -21.55
C VAL A 116 -10.32 -11.84 -20.87
N LYS A 117 -9.90 -12.42 -19.74
CA LYS A 117 -10.69 -13.39 -18.96
C LYS A 117 -11.23 -12.71 -17.71
N ASP A 118 -12.43 -13.05 -17.27
CA ASP A 118 -12.89 -12.66 -15.94
C ASP A 118 -12.35 -13.61 -14.88
N ILE A 119 -11.87 -13.05 -13.77
CA ILE A 119 -11.44 -13.81 -12.61
C ILE A 119 -12.17 -13.35 -11.36
N VAL A 120 -12.33 -14.29 -10.43
CA VAL A 120 -12.87 -14.04 -9.10
C VAL A 120 -11.72 -13.90 -8.10
N LYS A 121 -11.78 -12.87 -7.26
CA LYS A 121 -10.82 -12.58 -6.19
C LYS A 121 -11.54 -12.56 -4.85
N HIS A 122 -10.98 -13.25 -3.88
CA HIS A 122 -11.40 -13.16 -2.49
C HIS A 122 -10.50 -12.17 -1.74
N PHE A 123 -11.11 -11.23 -1.02
CA PHE A 123 -10.46 -10.20 -0.24
C PHE A 123 -11.29 -9.90 1.01
N THR A 124 -10.84 -10.40 2.16
CA THR A 124 -11.54 -10.28 3.45
C THR A 124 -11.28 -8.95 4.17
N GLY A 125 -10.27 -8.20 3.74
CA GLY A 125 -9.86 -6.97 4.43
C GLY A 125 -9.24 -7.19 5.81
N ILE A 126 -8.99 -8.43 6.21
CA ILE A 126 -8.36 -8.76 7.50
C ILE A 126 -6.85 -8.49 7.40
N TYR A 127 -6.29 -7.82 8.41
CA TYR A 127 -4.85 -7.66 8.54
C TYR A 127 -4.25 -8.92 9.17
N ASP A 128 -3.57 -9.73 8.36
CA ASP A 128 -3.03 -11.05 8.72
C ASP A 128 -1.52 -11.07 8.95
N LYS A 129 -0.86 -9.91 8.90
CA LYS A 129 0.61 -9.80 8.95
C LYS A 129 1.18 -9.51 10.35
N GLY A 130 0.33 -9.47 11.35
CA GLY A 130 0.67 -9.10 12.71
C GLY A 130 -0.56 -8.97 13.58
N ASN A 131 -0.37 -8.90 14.89
CA ASN A 131 -1.42 -8.72 15.86
C ASN A 131 -1.69 -7.22 16.03
N VAL A 132 -2.89 -6.78 15.65
CA VAL A 132 -3.33 -5.39 15.84
C VAL A 132 -3.89 -5.25 17.25
N ASP A 133 -3.29 -4.42 18.08
CA ASP A 133 -3.82 -4.15 19.42
C ASP A 133 -4.97 -3.12 19.38
N LYS A 134 -5.63 -2.93 20.53
CA LYS A 134 -6.78 -2.02 20.69
C LYS A 134 -6.47 -0.56 20.32
N ASP A 135 -5.19 -0.17 20.36
CA ASP A 135 -4.72 1.17 20.06
C ASP A 135 -4.28 1.28 18.58
N GLY A 136 -4.46 0.21 17.80
CA GLY A 136 -4.16 0.15 16.36
C GLY A 136 -2.69 -0.16 16.04
N ASN A 137 -1.85 -0.49 17.02
CA ASN A 137 -0.46 -0.82 16.77
C ASN A 137 -0.34 -2.28 16.30
N VAL A 138 0.52 -2.49 15.31
CA VAL A 138 0.82 -3.83 14.80
C VAL A 138 2.02 -4.41 15.54
N ARG A 139 1.83 -5.54 16.20
CA ARG A 139 2.87 -6.36 16.81
C ARG A 139 3.21 -7.55 15.91
N PRO A 140 4.46 -8.05 15.91
CA PRO A 140 4.80 -9.27 15.21
C PRO A 140 3.90 -10.43 15.63
N LEU A 141 3.65 -11.35 14.69
CA LEU A 141 3.09 -12.65 15.04
C LEU A 141 4.09 -13.33 15.98
N VAL A 142 3.63 -13.71 17.17
CA VAL A 142 4.42 -14.53 18.09
C VAL A 142 4.31 -15.97 17.58
N LEU A 143 5.45 -16.60 17.31
CA LEU A 143 5.54 -18.03 16.98
C LEU A 143 5.39 -18.86 18.25
#